data_AF-A0A2M7K031-F1
#
_entry.id   AF-A0A2M7K031-F1
#
_cell.length_a   1.000
_cell.length_b   1.000
_cell.length_c   1.000
_cell.angle_alpha   90.00
_cell.angle_beta   90.00
_cell.angle_gamma   90.00
#
_symmetry.space_group_name_H-M   'P 1'
#
loop_
_entity.id
_entity.type
_entity.pdbx_description
1 polymer ?
#
loop_
_entity_poly.entity_id
_entity_poly.type
_entity_poly.pdbx_seq_one_letter_code
_entity_poly.pdbx_strand_id
1 'polypeptide(L)'
;GRLAKHAEDFYCLFNMLGLCHRLYISRFYSVDILAELYSAVTGIEVSPADLKVDSERVWNLWKLLNYRAGFDRKDDEPPEIWFHPLNGMDRNYPLMDYFHTAVLTKEDV
;
A
#
# COMPACT_ATOMS: atom_id res chain seq x y z
N GLY A 1 4.82 -4.84 -6.21
CA GLY A 1 3.90 -5.81 -6.87
C GLY A 1 2.51 -5.21 -7.09
N ARG A 2 1.63 -5.84 -7.89
CA ARG A 2 0.30 -5.28 -8.25
C ARG A 2 -0.62 -5.01 -7.06
N LEU A 3 -0.67 -5.92 -6.08
CA LEU A 3 -1.50 -5.76 -4.89
C LEU A 3 -0.99 -4.61 -4.00
N ALA A 4 0.32 -4.49 -3.82
CA ALA A 4 0.93 -3.40 -3.06
C ALA A 4 0.57 -2.03 -3.66
N LYS A 5 0.77 -1.84 -4.98
CA LYS A 5 0.36 -0.61 -5.67
C LYS A 5 -1.12 -0.31 -5.45
N HIS A 6 -1.98 -1.30 -5.63
CA HIS A 6 -3.42 -1.12 -5.43
C HIS A 6 -3.75 -0.66 -4.00
N ALA A 7 -3.14 -1.27 -2.99
CA ALA A 7 -3.35 -0.92 -1.59
C ALA A 7 -2.80 0.47 -1.26
N GLU A 8 -1.59 0.79 -1.74
CA GLU A 8 -0.95 2.10 -1.57
C GLU A 8 -1.81 3.22 -2.19
N ASP A 9 -2.28 3.03 -3.43
CA ASP A 9 -3.19 3.97 -4.08
C ASP A 9 -4.50 4.11 -3.28
N PHE A 10 -5.10 2.99 -2.85
CA PHE A 10 -6.35 3.04 -2.09
C PHE A 10 -6.20 3.78 -0.76
N TYR A 11 -5.15 3.52 0.02
CA TYR A 11 -4.92 4.23 1.29
C TYR A 11 -4.50 5.69 1.09
N CYS A 12 -3.81 6.01 -0.01
CA CYS A 12 -3.49 7.39 -0.35
C CYS A 12 -4.76 8.19 -0.65
N LEU A 13 -5.78 7.60 -1.31
CA LEU A 13 -7.09 8.24 -1.47
C LEU A 13 -7.75 8.62 -0.14
N PHE A 14 -7.65 7.76 0.88
CA PHE A 14 -8.18 8.08 2.21
C PHE A 14 -7.50 9.31 2.81
N ASN A 15 -6.17 9.42 2.67
CA ASN A 15 -5.42 10.58 3.14
C ASN A 15 -5.80 11.85 2.36
N MET A 16 -5.96 11.75 1.04
CA MET A 16 -6.36 12.88 0.19
C MET A 16 -7.75 13.42 0.55
N LEU A 17 -8.69 12.52 0.83
CA LEU A 17 -10.09 12.86 1.11
C LEU A 17 -10.37 13.10 2.60
N GLY A 18 -9.37 12.95 3.48
CA GLY A 18 -9.55 13.08 4.93
C GLY A 18 -10.40 11.98 5.56
N LEU A 19 -10.46 10.80 4.94
CA LEU A 19 -11.24 9.65 5.40
C LEU A 19 -10.44 8.76 6.37
N CYS A 20 -11.13 8.21 7.36
CA CYS A 20 -10.52 7.30 8.33
C CYS A 20 -10.26 5.92 7.68
N HIS A 21 -9.01 5.47 7.68
CA HIS A 21 -8.61 4.17 7.11
C HIS A 21 -8.79 2.98 8.08
N ARG A 22 -9.38 3.17 9.26
CA ARG A 22 -9.57 2.10 10.26
C ARG A 22 -10.41 0.98 9.64
N LEU A 23 -10.01 -0.27 9.84
CA LEU A 23 -10.59 -1.44 9.16
C LEU A 23 -12.14 -1.53 9.19
N TYR A 24 -12.77 -1.08 10.27
CA TYR A 24 -14.24 -1.09 10.42
C TYR A 24 -14.94 0.03 9.64
N ILE A 25 -14.19 1.01 9.14
CA ILE A 25 -14.66 2.12 8.32
C ILE A 25 -14.28 1.87 6.86
N SER A 26 -12.99 1.62 6.59
CA SER A 26 -12.46 1.51 5.23
C SER A 26 -13.09 0.39 4.40
N ARG A 27 -13.54 -0.70 5.03
CA ARG A 27 -14.20 -1.83 4.35
C ARG A 27 -15.51 -1.46 3.63
N PHE A 28 -16.12 -0.32 3.96
CA PHE A 28 -17.38 0.13 3.37
C PHE A 28 -17.20 1.02 2.15
N TYR A 29 -15.95 1.37 1.80
CA TYR A 29 -15.64 2.20 0.65
C TYR A 29 -15.00 1.36 -0.44
N SER A 30 -15.54 1.43 -1.65
CA SER A 30 -14.83 1.09 -2.88
C SER A 30 -14.34 2.38 -3.54
N VAL A 31 -13.43 2.27 -4.52
CA VAL A 31 -13.02 3.44 -5.31
C VAL A 31 -14.22 4.05 -6.06
N ASP A 32 -15.20 3.22 -6.44
CA ASP A 32 -16.44 3.70 -7.07
C ASP A 32 -17.25 4.58 -6.12
N ILE A 33 -17.47 4.13 -4.88
CA ILE A 33 -18.16 4.92 -3.86
C ILE A 33 -17.39 6.22 -3.58
N LEU A 34 -16.05 6.18 -3.55
CA LEU A 34 -15.25 7.39 -3.34
C LEU A 34 -15.38 8.39 -4.48
N ALA A 35 -15.44 7.92 -5.75
CA ALA A 35 -15.67 8.78 -6.90
C ALA A 35 -17.06 9.43 -6.85
N GLU A 36 -18.10 8.63 -6.58
CA GLU A 36 -19.47 9.14 -6.44
C GLU A 36 -19.59 10.19 -5.32
N LEU A 37 -19.01 9.92 -4.16
CA LEU A 37 -19.01 10.85 -3.03
C LEU A 37 -18.24 12.13 -3.34
N TYR A 38 -17.08 12.01 -3.99
CA TYR A 38 -16.28 13.17 -4.40
C TYR A 38 -17.05 14.06 -5.37
N SER A 39 -17.63 13.48 -6.44
CA SER A 39 -18.45 14.22 -7.40
C SER A 39 -19.65 14.88 -6.72
N ALA A 40 -20.36 14.15 -5.86
CA ALA A 40 -21.54 14.66 -5.17
C ALA A 40 -21.24 15.84 -4.22
N VAL A 41 -20.09 15.80 -3.52
CA VAL A 41 -19.72 16.84 -2.55
C VAL A 41 -19.09 18.05 -3.23
N THR A 42 -18.27 17.85 -4.27
CA THR A 42 -17.48 18.92 -4.89
C THR A 42 -18.11 19.51 -6.14
N GLY A 43 -19.03 18.78 -6.79
CA GLY A 43 -19.56 19.11 -8.11
C GLY A 43 -18.57 18.86 -9.26
N ILE A 44 -17.42 18.24 -9.00
CA ILE A 44 -16.42 17.88 -10.01
C ILE A 44 -16.59 16.41 -10.36
N GLU A 45 -17.06 16.15 -11.58
CA GLU A 45 -17.23 14.77 -12.06
C GLU A 45 -15.87 14.07 -12.24
N VAL A 46 -15.72 12.94 -11.56
CA VAL A 46 -14.53 12.07 -11.65
C VAL A 46 -14.96 10.61 -11.80
N SER A 47 -14.18 9.85 -12.56
CA SER A 47 -14.30 8.40 -12.59
C SER A 47 -13.42 7.74 -11.50
N PRO A 48 -13.68 6.47 -11.16
CA PRO A 48 -12.80 5.71 -10.28
C PRO A 48 -11.36 5.61 -10.82
N ALA A 49 -11.20 5.56 -12.14
CA ALA A 49 -9.89 5.51 -12.78
C ALA A 49 -9.13 6.84 -12.61
N ASP A 50 -9.82 7.97 -12.70
CA ASP A 50 -9.23 9.30 -12.49
C ASP A 50 -8.70 9.43 -11.07
N LEU A 51 -9.49 9.03 -10.07
CA LEU A 51 -9.05 9.03 -8.67
C LEU A 51 -7.79 8.18 -8.46
N LYS A 52 -7.68 7.00 -9.09
CA LYS A 52 -6.47 6.18 -8.97
C LYS A 52 -5.25 6.84 -9.60
N VAL A 53 -5.42 7.53 -10.73
CA VAL A 53 -4.33 8.30 -11.34
C VAL A 53 -3.90 9.46 -10.45
N ASP A 54 -4.85 10.18 -9.86
CA ASP A 54 -4.55 11.29 -8.94
C ASP A 54 -3.87 10.81 -7.66
N SER A 55 -4.30 9.66 -7.13
CA SER A 55 -3.63 9.00 -6.02
C SER A 55 -2.18 8.63 -6.37
N GLU A 56 -1.94 8.03 -7.53
CA GLU A 56 -0.60 7.67 -7.98
C GLU A 56 0.30 8.91 -8.12
N ARG A 57 -0.24 10.05 -8.59
CA ARG A 57 0.48 11.33 -8.65
C ARG A 57 0.91 11.80 -7.26
N VAL A 58 0.02 11.73 -6.28
CA VAL A 58 0.32 12.12 -4.89
C VAL A 58 1.36 11.19 -4.28
N TRP A 59 1.23 9.88 -4.48
CA TRP A 59 2.22 8.89 -4.02
C TRP A 59 3.61 9.15 -4.61
N ASN A 60 3.69 9.40 -5.92
CA ASN A 60 4.94 9.71 -6.61
C ASN A 60 5.58 11.01 -6.11
N LEU A 61 4.77 12.06 -5.87
CA LEU A 61 5.26 13.30 -5.30
C LEU A 61 5.82 13.08 -3.89
N TRP A 62 5.13 12.30 -3.05
CA TRP A 62 5.61 11.96 -1.72
C TRP A 62 6.93 11.19 -1.75
N LYS A 63 7.06 10.17 -2.62
CA LYS A 63 8.33 9.46 -2.81
C LYS A 63 9.44 10.39 -3.31
N LEU A 64 9.16 11.31 -4.23
CA LEU A 64 10.14 12.30 -4.71
C LEU A 64 10.62 13.23 -3.59
N LEU A 65 9.72 13.69 -2.72
CA LEU A 65 10.07 14.52 -1.57
C LEU A 65 10.97 13.78 -0.58
N ASN A 66 10.68 12.52 -0.28
CA ASN A 66 11.54 11.69 0.56
C ASN A 66 12.91 11.45 -0.09
N TYR A 67 12.94 11.18 -1.40
CA TYR A 67 14.19 11.02 -2.13
C TYR A 67 15.08 12.27 -2.01
N ARG A 68 14.48 13.46 -2.15
CA ARG A 68 15.19 14.73 -1.94
C ARG A 68 15.65 14.94 -0.49
N ALA A 69 14.99 14.33 0.48
CA ALA A 69 15.39 14.35 1.89
C ALA A 69 16.48 13.32 2.23
N GLY A 70 16.93 12.52 1.24
CA GLY A 70 18.00 11.54 1.40
C GLY A 70 17.54 10.09 1.51
N PHE A 71 16.23 9.81 1.38
CA PHE A 71 15.71 8.44 1.28
C PHE A 71 16.14 7.81 -0.04
N ASP A 72 16.69 6.61 -0.02
CA ASP A 72 17.03 5.88 -1.25
C ASP A 72 16.68 4.38 -1.15
N ARG A 73 17.20 3.57 -2.08
CA ARG A 73 16.88 2.14 -2.15
C ARG A 73 17.30 1.35 -0.91
N LYS A 74 18.41 1.68 -0.23
CA LYS A 74 18.83 0.94 0.99
C LYS A 74 17.89 1.20 2.18
N ASP A 75 17.13 2.30 2.15
CA ASP A 75 16.16 2.64 3.20
C ASP A 75 14.80 1.94 2.95
N ASP A 76 14.60 1.36 1.76
CA ASP A 76 13.38 0.65 1.33
C ASP A 76 13.64 -0.87 1.23
N GLU A 77 14.32 -1.42 2.23
CA GLU A 77 14.63 -2.86 2.36
C GLU A 77 13.99 -3.46 3.62
N PRO A 78 13.48 -4.70 3.57
CA PRO A 78 13.06 -5.42 4.76
C PRO A 78 14.23 -5.63 5.74
N PRO A 79 14.00 -5.59 7.06
CA PRO A 79 15.05 -5.83 8.03
C PRO A 79 15.50 -7.30 8.00
N GLU A 80 16.80 -7.54 8.24
CA GLU A 80 17.43 -8.86 8.15
C GLU A 80 16.72 -9.94 8.99
N ILE A 81 16.20 -9.54 10.16
CA ILE A 81 15.49 -10.45 11.08
C ILE A 81 14.25 -11.11 10.45
N TRP A 82 13.65 -10.53 9.41
CA TRP A 82 12.50 -11.15 8.72
C TRP A 82 12.87 -12.44 8.00
N PHE A 83 14.15 -12.62 7.65
CA PHE A 83 14.66 -13.82 6.99
C PHE A 83 15.17 -14.87 7.98
N HIS A 84 15.11 -14.59 9.29
CA HIS A 84 15.41 -15.58 10.32
C HIS A 84 14.12 -16.36 10.65
N PRO A 85 14.13 -17.70 10.63
CA PRO A 85 12.96 -18.48 10.99
C PRO A 85 12.47 -18.17 12.40
N LEU A 86 11.15 -18.02 12.55
CA LEU A 86 10.53 -17.92 13.86
C LEU A 86 10.60 -19.27 14.56
N ASN A 87 11.20 -19.31 15.75
CA ASN A 87 11.30 -20.52 16.57
C ASN A 87 9.92 -20.82 17.19
N GLY A 88 9.25 -21.86 16.68
CA GLY A 88 8.08 -22.45 17.32
C GLY A 88 8.44 -23.56 18.29
N MET A 89 7.45 -24.02 19.05
CA MET A 89 7.62 -25.15 20.00
C MET A 89 8.03 -26.44 19.28
N ASP A 90 7.42 -26.73 18.11
CA ASP A 90 7.59 -28.00 17.40
C ASP A 90 8.43 -27.88 16.13
N ARG A 91 8.53 -26.67 15.55
CA ARG A 91 9.27 -26.41 14.32
C ARG A 91 9.61 -24.93 14.16
N ASN A 92 10.54 -24.67 13.25
CA ASN A 92 10.86 -23.31 12.81
C ASN A 92 9.96 -22.90 11.63
N TYR A 93 9.54 -21.63 11.60
CA TYR A 93 8.71 -21.05 10.55
C TYR A 93 9.54 -20.03 9.76
N PRO A 94 10.15 -20.43 8.63
CA PRO A 94 10.82 -19.46 7.75
C PRO A 94 9.81 -18.52 7.09
N LEU A 95 10.29 -17.41 6.53
CA LEU A 95 9.49 -16.56 5.66
C LEU A 95 9.15 -17.33 4.38
N MET A 96 7.87 -17.37 3.99
CA MET A 96 7.37 -18.13 2.85
C MET A 96 6.57 -17.22 1.92
N ASP A 97 6.43 -17.63 0.67
CA ASP A 97 5.42 -17.04 -0.20
C ASP A 97 3.98 -17.27 0.33
N TYR A 98 3.02 -16.56 -0.24
CA TYR A 98 1.62 -16.62 0.18
C TYR A 98 1.00 -18.02 0.10
N PHE A 99 1.48 -18.87 -0.82
CA PHE A 99 0.95 -20.22 -1.03
C PHE A 99 1.74 -21.30 -0.28
N HIS A 100 2.74 -20.89 0.50
CA HIS A 100 3.70 -21.76 1.18
C HIS A 100 4.42 -22.73 0.24
N THR A 101 4.71 -22.29 -0.99
CA THR A 101 5.40 -23.11 -2.01
C THR A 101 6.91 -22.89 -2.05
N ALA A 102 7.39 -21.74 -1.61
CA ALA A 102 8.80 -21.38 -1.56
C ALA A 102 9.15 -20.63 -0.26
N VAL A 103 10.36 -20.87 0.24
CA VAL A 103 10.99 -20.03 1.28
C VAL A 103 11.53 -18.78 0.59
N LEU A 104 11.23 -17.60 1.16
CA LEU A 104 11.71 -16.32 0.64
C LEU A 104 13.02 -15.91 1.33
N THR A 105 13.96 -15.47 0.52
CA THR A 105 15.25 -14.92 0.92
C THR A 105 15.31 -13.42 0.63
N LYS A 106 16.39 -12.75 1.03
CA LYS A 106 16.59 -11.32 0.75
C LYS A 106 16.61 -11.02 -0.76
N GLU A 107 16.99 -11.98 -1.59
CA GLU A 107 17.05 -11.83 -3.05
C GLU A 107 15.65 -11.83 -3.70
N ASP A 108 14.63 -12.30 -2.98
CA ASP A 108 13.26 -12.42 -3.48
C ASP A 108 12.40 -11.17 -3.22
N VAL A 109 12.91 -10.16 -2.50
CA VAL A 109 12.14 -9.00 -1.99
C VAL A 109 12.68 -7.64 -2.46
#